data_AF-A0A2V9VFK9-F1
#
_entry.id   AF-A0A2V9VFK9-F1
#
_cell.length_a   1.000
_cell.length_b   1.000
_cell.length_c   1.000
_cell.angle_alpha   90.00
_cell.angle_beta   90.00
_cell.angle_gamma   90.00
#
_symmetry.space_group_name_H-M   'P 1'
#
loop_
_entity.id
_entity.type
_entity.pdbx_description
1 polymer ?
#
loop_
_entity_poly.entity_id
_entity_poly.type
_entity_poly.pdbx_seq_one_letter_code
_entity_poly.pdbx_strand_id
1 'polypeptide(L)'
;MRWRDWIFDVSAPAAVILVRLLVGWVFFTEGVQKFLFPAGLGVGRFEKIGIPAAHFFAPFVGVVEIVCGLLVMIGFLTRVAALPLIIDISIAIATT
;
A
#
# COMPACT_ATOMS: atom_id res chain seq x y z
N MET A 1 -19.99 18.92 -11.37
CA MET A 1 -19.19 18.03 -10.50
C MET A 1 -17.86 18.71 -10.26
N ARG A 2 -17.65 19.28 -9.07
CA ARG A 2 -16.54 20.22 -8.78
C ARG A 2 -15.40 19.44 -8.14
N TRP A 3 -14.31 19.25 -8.89
CA TRP A 3 -13.16 18.39 -8.55
C TRP A 3 -12.55 18.59 -7.16
N ARG A 4 -12.68 19.79 -6.60
CA ARG A 4 -12.24 20.11 -5.24
C ARG A 4 -13.04 19.35 -4.18
N ASP A 5 -14.35 19.29 -4.33
CA ASP A 5 -15.24 18.60 -3.39
C ASP A 5 -14.97 17.09 -3.44
N TRP A 6 -14.57 16.55 -4.60
CA TRP A 6 -14.11 15.15 -4.73
C TRP A 6 -12.78 14.88 -4.00
N ILE A 7 -11.93 15.85 -3.72
CA ILE A 7 -10.66 15.58 -3.00
C ILE A 7 -10.85 15.72 -1.48
N PHE A 8 -11.72 16.64 -1.06
CA PHE A 8 -11.79 17.07 0.34
C PHE A 8 -13.08 16.68 1.08
N ASP A 9 -14.13 16.23 0.39
CA ASP A 9 -15.39 15.87 1.03
C ASP A 9 -15.31 14.46 1.63
N VAL A 10 -15.46 14.39 2.97
CA VAL A 10 -15.37 13.15 3.77
C VAL A 10 -16.58 13.07 4.69
N SER A 11 -17.79 13.01 4.14
CA SER A 11 -18.97 12.58 4.88
C SER A 11 -19.00 11.05 4.96
N ALA A 12 -18.22 10.46 5.86
CA ALA A 12 -18.18 9.01 6.06
C ALA A 12 -18.61 8.64 7.49
N PRO A 13 -19.39 7.56 7.69
CA PRO A 13 -19.68 7.04 9.02
C PRO A 13 -18.40 6.81 9.81
N ALA A 14 -18.43 6.99 11.14
CA ALA A 14 -17.24 6.81 11.99
C ALA A 14 -16.56 5.44 11.81
N ALA A 15 -17.32 4.40 11.47
CA ALA A 15 -16.80 3.07 11.15
C ALA A 15 -15.79 3.05 9.98
N VAL A 16 -15.91 3.97 9.02
CA VAL A 16 -14.99 4.07 7.87
C VAL A 16 -13.60 4.51 8.30
N ILE A 17 -13.48 5.25 9.42
CA ILE A 17 -12.17 5.62 9.99
C ILE A 17 -11.43 4.36 10.43
N LEU A 18 -12.12 3.40 11.06
CA LEU A 18 -11.51 2.14 11.48
C LEU A 18 -11.01 1.35 10.29
N VAL A 19 -11.82 1.22 9.23
CA VAL A 19 -11.40 0.53 7.99
C VAL A 19 -10.18 1.21 7.38
N ARG A 20 -10.15 2.54 7.32
CA ARG A 20 -9.03 3.30 6.78
C ARG A 20 -7.75 3.06 7.58
N LEU A 21 -7.85 3.12 8.91
CA LEU A 21 -6.72 2.86 9.80
C LEU A 21 -6.22 1.42 9.64
N LEU A 22 -7.12 0.44 9.58
CA LEU A 22 -6.76 -0.97 9.37
C LEU A 22 -6.05 -1.19 8.03
N VAL A 23 -6.63 -0.70 6.93
CA VAL A 23 -6.05 -0.87 5.59
C VAL A 23 -4.69 -0.18 5.51
N GLY A 24 -4.60 1.07 5.94
CA GLY A 24 -3.34 1.80 5.91
C GLY A 24 -2.27 1.18 6.82
N TRP A 25 -2.68 0.65 7.98
CA TRP A 25 -1.79 -0.05 8.90
C TRP A 25 -1.20 -1.32 8.27
N VAL A 26 -2.04 -2.15 7.64
CA VAL A 26 -1.59 -3.39 6.99
C VAL A 26 -0.51 -3.10 5.94
N PHE A 27 -0.77 -2.20 5.01
CA PHE A 27 0.22 -1.84 3.98
C PHE A 27 1.48 -1.20 4.57
N PHE A 28 1.33 -0.32 5.55
CA PHE A 28 2.47 0.28 6.23
C PHE A 28 3.38 -0.79 6.84
N THR A 29 2.79 -1.74 7.58
CA THR A 29 3.57 -2.82 8.21
C THR A 29 4.17 -3.80 7.21
N GLU A 30 3.42 -4.20 6.17
CA GLU A 30 3.92 -5.09 5.11
C GLU A 30 5.10 -4.46 4.37
N GLY A 31 5.02 -3.16 4.07
CA GLY A 31 6.13 -2.42 3.46
C GLY A 31 7.36 -2.36 4.34
N VAL A 32 7.21 -2.08 5.65
CA VAL A 32 8.33 -2.13 6.62
C VAL A 32 8.95 -3.53 6.68
N GLN A 33 8.11 -4.56 6.69
CA GLN A 33 8.56 -5.95 6.77
C GLN A 33 9.39 -6.40 5.56
N LYS A 34 9.18 -5.82 4.36
CA LYS A 34 10.03 -6.09 3.19
C LYS A 34 11.50 -5.69 3.40
N PHE A 35 11.76 -4.70 4.25
CA PHE A 35 13.13 -4.28 4.63
C PHE A 35 13.68 -5.06 5.83
N LEU A 36 12.83 -5.39 6.80
CA LEU A 36 13.26 -6.14 7.99
C LEU A 36 13.49 -7.63 7.69
N PHE A 37 12.69 -8.21 6.78
CA PHE A 37 12.72 -9.62 6.43
C PHE A 37 12.90 -9.83 4.92
N PRO A 38 14.01 -9.35 4.32
CA PRO A 38 14.19 -9.33 2.87
C PRO A 38 14.21 -10.73 2.24
N ALA A 39 14.65 -11.75 2.96
CA ALA A 39 14.68 -13.14 2.46
C ALA A 39 13.28 -13.79 2.42
N GLY A 40 12.38 -13.37 3.31
CA GLY A 40 11.05 -13.98 3.49
C GLY A 40 9.93 -13.22 2.79
N LEU A 41 9.98 -11.88 2.85
CA LEU A 41 8.90 -10.99 2.43
C LEU A 41 9.35 -9.95 1.39
N GLY A 42 10.65 -9.60 1.36
CA GLY A 42 11.22 -8.68 0.38
C GLY A 42 11.77 -9.39 -0.87
N VAL A 43 13.01 -9.08 -1.24
CA VAL A 43 13.68 -9.57 -2.46
C VAL A 43 13.56 -11.08 -2.62
N GLY A 44 13.83 -11.86 -1.56
CA GLY A 44 13.80 -13.32 -1.64
C GLY A 44 12.42 -13.91 -1.91
N ARG A 45 11.33 -13.19 -1.58
CA ARG A 45 9.97 -13.59 -1.98
C ARG A 45 9.74 -13.28 -3.45
N PHE A 46 10.12 -12.07 -3.88
CA PHE A 46 9.97 -11.58 -5.25
C PHE A 46 10.74 -12.46 -6.26
N GLU A 47 11.93 -12.94 -5.89
CA GLU A 47 12.69 -13.90 -6.70
C GLU A 47 11.96 -15.25 -6.81
N LYS A 48 11.40 -15.76 -5.71
CA LYS A 48 10.68 -17.05 -5.69
C LYS A 48 9.43 -17.04 -6.56
N ILE A 49 8.70 -15.92 -6.58
CA ILE A 49 7.50 -15.76 -7.41
C ILE A 49 7.82 -15.33 -8.85
N GLY A 50 9.11 -15.16 -9.19
CA GLY A 50 9.56 -14.88 -10.55
C GLY A 50 9.38 -13.43 -11.02
N ILE A 51 9.28 -12.46 -10.10
CA ILE A 51 9.23 -11.05 -10.49
C ILE A 51 10.60 -10.64 -11.04
N PRO A 52 10.68 -10.11 -12.28
CA PRO A 52 11.94 -9.66 -12.86
C PRO A 52 12.53 -8.52 -12.03
N ALA A 53 13.86 -8.43 -11.94
CA ALA A 53 14.55 -7.39 -11.17
C ALA A 53 14.03 -7.24 -9.72
N ALA A 54 13.85 -8.37 -9.01
CA ALA A 54 13.37 -8.41 -7.63
C ALA A 54 14.13 -7.46 -6.67
N HIS A 55 15.44 -7.29 -6.88
CA HIS A 55 16.27 -6.34 -6.12
C HIS A 55 15.85 -4.87 -6.27
N PHE A 56 15.15 -4.51 -7.35
CA PHE A 56 14.59 -3.18 -7.56
C PHE A 56 13.12 -3.12 -7.13
N PHE A 57 12.30 -4.07 -7.60
CA PHE A 57 10.86 -4.03 -7.35
C PHE A 57 10.48 -4.27 -5.90
N ALA A 58 11.17 -5.15 -5.16
CA ALA A 58 10.84 -5.41 -3.76
C ALA A 58 11.02 -4.16 -2.86
N PRO A 59 12.17 -3.45 -2.88
CA PRO A 59 12.29 -2.21 -2.11
C PRO A 59 11.42 -1.09 -2.67
N PHE A 60 11.19 -1.01 -3.99
CA PHE A 60 10.28 -0.03 -4.58
C PHE A 60 8.85 -0.19 -4.03
N VAL A 61 8.30 -1.41 -4.10
CA VAL A 61 6.99 -1.75 -3.55
C VAL A 61 6.95 -1.44 -2.05
N GLY A 62 7.98 -1.84 -1.30
CA GLY A 62 8.06 -1.55 0.14
C GLY A 62 7.97 -0.06 0.47
N VAL A 63 8.66 0.81 -0.29
CA VAL A 63 8.54 2.27 -0.11
C VAL A 63 7.13 2.75 -0.45
N VAL A 64 6.56 2.26 -1.55
CA VAL A 64 5.21 2.64 -1.99
C VAL A 64 4.16 2.27 -0.93
N GLU A 65 4.22 1.06 -0.37
CA GLU A 65 3.31 0.60 0.68
C GLU A 65 3.47 1.40 1.98
N ILE A 66 4.69 1.70 2.40
CA ILE A 66 4.96 2.53 3.59
C ILE A 66 4.37 3.93 3.41
N VAL A 67 4.72 4.60 2.32
CA VAL A 67 4.31 5.99 2.08
C VAL A 67 2.80 6.06 1.87
N CYS A 68 2.25 5.23 0.99
CA CYS A 68 0.82 5.26 0.69
C CYS A 68 -0.03 4.74 1.84
N GLY A 69 0.41 3.71 2.56
CA GLY A 69 -0.24 3.21 3.77
C GLY A 69 -0.33 4.28 4.85
N LEU A 70 0.76 5.02 5.08
CA LEU A 70 0.78 6.15 6.02
C LEU A 70 -0.16 7.28 5.56
N LEU A 71 -0.13 7.64 4.28
CA LEU A 71 -1.03 8.65 3.69
C LEU A 71 -2.51 8.29 3.87
N VAL A 72 -2.86 7.01 3.66
CA VAL A 72 -4.21 6.48 3.89
C VAL A 72 -4.58 6.58 5.37
N MET A 73 -3.69 6.17 6.29
CA MET A 73 -3.96 6.26 7.74
C MET A 73 -4.27 7.69 8.19
N ILE A 74 -3.41 8.65 7.83
CA ILE A 74 -3.55 10.06 8.24
C ILE A 74 -4.72 10.77 7.52
N GLY A 75 -5.25 10.17 6.45
CA GLY A 75 -6.37 10.73 5.69
C GLY A 75 -5.95 11.79 4.67
N PHE A 76 -4.68 11.82 4.26
CA PHE A 76 -4.15 12.81 3.30
C PHE A 76 -4.03 12.19 1.91
N LEU A 77 -4.58 12.85 0.89
CA LEU A 77 -4.56 12.40 -0.52
C LEU A 77 -4.93 10.90 -0.68
N THR A 78 -5.87 10.41 0.14
CA THR A 78 -6.21 8.99 0.25
C THR A 78 -6.57 8.35 -1.08
N ARG A 79 -7.26 9.08 -1.96
CA ARG A 79 -7.65 8.61 -3.29
C ARG A 79 -6.45 8.39 -4.20
N VAL A 80 -5.46 9.25 -4.12
CA VAL A 80 -4.20 9.12 -4.90
C VAL A 80 -3.35 8.00 -4.32
N ALA A 81 -3.24 7.93 -2.98
CA ALA A 81 -2.51 6.87 -2.30
C ALA A 81 -3.14 5.48 -2.46
N ALA A 82 -4.47 5.39 -2.64
CA ALA A 82 -5.15 4.11 -2.84
C ALA A 82 -4.83 3.47 -4.20
N LEU A 83 -4.56 4.25 -5.25
CA LEU A 83 -4.26 3.72 -6.58
C LEU A 83 -3.05 2.77 -6.60
N PRO A 84 -1.86 3.16 -6.11
CA PRO A 84 -0.71 2.25 -6.08
C PRO A 84 -0.94 1.06 -5.14
N LEU A 85 -1.62 1.25 -4.00
CA LEU A 85 -1.94 0.15 -3.08
C LEU A 85 -2.88 -0.89 -3.69
N ILE A 86 -3.85 -0.45 -4.51
CA ILE A 86 -4.76 -1.35 -5.23
C ILE A 86 -3.98 -2.15 -6.29
N ILE A 87 -3.07 -1.50 -7.01
CA ILE A 87 -2.22 -2.19 -8.00
C ILE A 87 -1.36 -3.24 -7.29
N ASP A 88 -0.72 -2.85 -6.20
CA ASP A 88 0.16 -3.71 -5.42
C ASP A 88 -0.56 -4.97 -4.90
N ILE A 89 -1.68 -4.81 -4.19
CA ILE A 89 -2.42 -5.95 -3.66
C ILE A 89 -3.00 -6.84 -4.77
N SER A 90 -3.38 -6.25 -5.91
CA SER A 90 -3.86 -7.03 -7.06
C SER A 90 -2.76 -7.92 -7.62
N ILE A 91 -1.53 -7.40 -7.76
CA ILE A 91 -0.37 -8.19 -8.19
C ILE A 91 -0.03 -9.25 -7.14
N ALA A 92 -0.02 -8.89 -5.85
CA ALA A 92 0.27 -9.81 -4.76
C ALA A 92 -0.71 -11.00 -4.74
N ILE A 93 -2.01 -10.75 -4.92
CA ILE A 93 -3.03 -11.80 -5.01
C ILE A 93 -2.84 -12.64 -6.27
N ALA A 94 -2.51 -12.04 -7.41
CA ALA A 94 -2.30 -12.76 -8.67
C ALA A 94 -1.01 -13.61 -8.69
N THR A 95 -0.06 -13.35 -7.79
CA THR A 95 1.26 -14.01 -7.74
C THR A 95 1.49 -14.87 -6.49
N THR A 96 0.48 -15.00 -5.63
CA THR A 96 0.49 -15.90 -4.46
C THR A 96 0.18 -17.34 -4.86
#